data_AF-A0A1L9GYF9-F1
#
_entry.id   AF-A0A1L9GYF9-F1
#
_cell.length_a   1.000
_cell.length_b   1.000
_cell.length_c   1.000
_cell.angle_alpha   90.00
_cell.angle_beta   90.00
_cell.angle_gamma   90.00
#
_symmetry.space_group_name_H-M   'P 1'
#
loop_
_entity.id
_entity.type
_entity.pdbx_description
1 polymer ?
#
loop_
_entity_poly.entity_id
_entity_poly.type
_entity_poly.pdbx_seq_one_letter_code
_entity_poly.pdbx_strand_id
1 'polypeptide(L)'
;MNNINADLLLSNKEYLALPKEIKWQVPYLYSFERDGQFLYYFGAKHVMDPKHSQFKFLHEKFQDFLSKNRDKKSVVIYEGNVIKKNLTSLNKAIEQHGESGAIVYWADNDQVPYFRPELTIADETKRLLEEFSQEDIFYFYMMRGIATWLKKVTTEDFDEFVAQNIQRYQKELNWHDFDFSFESSIAKVHKKIFGKEFSLEDKDFIIRVQSSSFKESNINKVSEESCRIRDIAISEHIGRFWHEGYSVFIVYGSYHAKIQERAIKDMVEA
;
A
#
# COMPACT_ATOMS: atom_id res chain seq x y z
N MET A 1 -19.43 -17.65 4.83
CA MET A 1 -18.55 -17.09 3.80
C MET A 1 -17.15 -17.28 4.33
N ASN A 2 -16.26 -17.96 3.61
CA ASN A 2 -14.90 -18.19 4.10
C ASN A 2 -14.14 -16.87 3.93
N ASN A 3 -14.07 -16.10 5.01
CA ASN A 3 -13.22 -14.91 5.05
C ASN A 3 -11.77 -15.33 4.78
N ILE A 4 -10.98 -14.40 4.21
CA ILE A 4 -9.53 -14.59 4.11
C ILE A 4 -8.98 -15.03 5.46
N ASN A 5 -8.20 -16.12 5.45
CA ASN A 5 -7.48 -16.55 6.63
C ASN A 5 -6.24 -15.66 6.82
N ALA A 6 -6.36 -14.65 7.70
CA ALA A 6 -5.29 -13.71 8.00
C ALA A 6 -4.02 -14.38 8.57
N ASP A 7 -4.15 -15.55 9.19
CA ASP A 7 -3.01 -16.31 9.73
C ASP A 7 -2.11 -16.91 8.63
N LEU A 8 -2.60 -16.93 7.38
CA LEU A 8 -1.83 -17.36 6.22
C LEU A 8 -1.07 -16.22 5.53
N LEU A 9 -1.30 -14.96 5.94
CA LEU A 9 -0.48 -13.84 5.48
C LEU A 9 0.93 -14.00 6.05
N LEU A 10 1.94 -13.83 5.21
CA LEU A 10 3.31 -13.86 5.71
C LEU A 10 3.56 -12.68 6.65
N SER A 11 4.15 -12.95 7.81
CA SER A 11 4.76 -11.89 8.61
C SER A 11 5.97 -11.28 7.89
N ASN A 12 6.37 -10.07 8.30
CA ASN A 12 7.61 -9.45 7.82
C ASN A 12 8.83 -10.37 8.02
N LYS A 13 8.88 -11.07 9.14
CA LYS A 13 9.95 -12.02 9.45
C LYS A 13 9.98 -13.17 8.44
N GLU A 14 8.83 -13.75 8.12
CA GLU A 14 8.73 -14.85 7.14
C GLU A 14 9.06 -14.37 5.74
N TYR A 15 8.58 -13.19 5.33
CA TYR A 15 8.93 -12.57 4.05
C TYR A 15 10.44 -12.38 3.92
N LEU A 16 11.10 -11.84 4.95
CA LEU A 16 12.55 -11.62 4.93
C LEU A 16 13.33 -12.94 4.85
N ALA A 17 12.77 -14.02 5.38
CA ALA A 17 13.33 -15.37 5.34
C ALA A 17 13.09 -16.13 4.03
N LEU A 18 12.28 -15.60 3.10
CA LEU A 18 12.09 -16.20 1.78
C LEU A 18 13.43 -16.34 1.03
N PRO A 19 13.62 -17.41 0.23
CA PRO A 19 14.75 -17.54 -0.67
C PRO A 19 14.92 -16.29 -1.54
N LYS A 20 16.16 -15.86 -1.77
CA LYS A 20 16.46 -14.65 -2.54
C LYS A 20 15.80 -14.67 -3.92
N GLU A 21 15.78 -15.82 -4.57
CA GLU A 21 15.19 -16.01 -5.89
C GLU A 21 13.70 -15.63 -5.92
N ILE A 22 12.97 -16.01 -4.87
CA ILE A 22 11.54 -15.71 -4.72
C ILE A 22 11.36 -14.27 -4.24
N LYS A 23 12.09 -13.88 -3.19
CA LYS A 23 11.97 -12.55 -2.57
C LYS A 23 12.21 -11.42 -3.58
N TRP A 24 13.24 -11.56 -4.42
CA TRP A 24 13.65 -10.54 -5.39
C TRP A 24 13.08 -10.73 -6.80
N GLN A 25 12.25 -11.75 -7.03
CA GLN A 25 11.54 -11.89 -8.30
C GLN A 25 10.54 -10.73 -8.49
N VAL A 26 10.80 -9.87 -9.47
CA VAL A 26 9.95 -8.73 -9.80
C VAL A 26 9.97 -8.47 -11.32
N PRO A 27 8.82 -8.33 -12.00
CA PRO A 27 7.47 -8.47 -11.44
C PRO A 27 7.19 -9.89 -10.95
N TYR A 28 6.39 -10.01 -9.90
CA TYR A 28 5.91 -11.27 -9.35
C TYR A 28 4.48 -11.50 -9.85
N LEU A 29 4.18 -12.67 -10.40
CA LEU A 29 2.85 -12.95 -10.94
C LEU A 29 2.42 -14.34 -10.49
N TYR A 30 1.21 -14.43 -9.95
CA TYR A 30 0.49 -15.68 -9.81
C TYR A 30 -0.96 -15.52 -10.24
N SER A 31 -1.60 -16.65 -10.49
CA SER A 31 -3.00 -16.70 -10.87
C SER A 31 -3.66 -17.97 -10.35
N PHE A 32 -4.94 -17.87 -10.00
CA PHE A 32 -5.77 -19.00 -9.61
C PHE A 32 -7.04 -19.02 -10.46
N GLU A 33 -7.60 -20.21 -10.63
CA GLU A 33 -8.85 -20.43 -11.35
C GLU A 33 -9.68 -21.45 -10.58
N ARG A 34 -10.96 -21.15 -10.39
CA ARG A 34 -11.95 -22.10 -9.87
C ARG A 34 -13.34 -21.73 -10.34
N ASP A 35 -14.14 -22.73 -10.69
CA ASP A 35 -15.53 -22.58 -11.11
C ASP A 35 -15.72 -21.52 -12.22
N GLY A 36 -14.71 -21.39 -13.08
CA GLY A 36 -14.67 -20.42 -14.17
C GLY A 36 -14.40 -18.97 -13.76
N GLN A 37 -14.19 -18.67 -12.48
CA GLN A 37 -13.64 -17.39 -12.03
C GLN A 37 -12.11 -17.41 -12.11
N PHE A 38 -11.52 -16.26 -12.43
CA PHE A 38 -10.07 -16.09 -12.56
C PHE A 38 -9.57 -15.01 -11.62
N LEU A 39 -8.48 -15.30 -10.91
CA LEU A 39 -7.77 -14.32 -10.09
C LEU A 39 -6.35 -14.17 -10.65
N TYR A 40 -5.95 -12.95 -10.97
CA TYR A 40 -4.59 -12.59 -11.39
C TYR A 40 -4.03 -11.61 -10.39
N TYR A 41 -2.82 -11.84 -9.89
CA TYR A 41 -2.14 -10.89 -9.02
C TYR A 41 -0.79 -10.50 -9.62
N PHE A 42 -0.70 -9.26 -10.09
CA PHE A 42 0.53 -8.67 -10.61
C PHE A 42 1.24 -7.84 -9.52
N GLY A 43 2.33 -8.38 -9.02
CA GLY A 43 3.27 -7.74 -8.11
C GLY A 43 4.33 -6.91 -8.85
N ALA A 44 4.17 -5.59 -8.87
CA ALA A 44 4.99 -4.65 -9.62
C ALA A 44 6.32 -4.26 -8.94
N LYS A 45 7.20 -3.64 -9.74
CA LYS A 45 8.49 -3.05 -9.35
C LYS A 45 8.40 -1.59 -8.90
N HIS A 46 7.23 -0.95 -9.01
CA HIS A 46 7.05 0.50 -8.80
C HIS A 46 7.97 1.35 -9.70
N VAL A 47 7.87 1.13 -11.01
CA VAL A 47 8.59 1.93 -12.02
C VAL A 47 7.64 2.97 -12.62
N MET A 48 8.15 4.17 -12.91
CA MET A 48 7.38 5.26 -13.53
C MET A 48 7.88 5.60 -14.94
N ASP A 49 8.61 4.69 -15.59
CA ASP A 49 9.09 4.83 -16.97
C ASP A 49 8.16 4.10 -17.94
N PRO A 50 7.41 4.81 -18.81
CA PRO A 50 6.50 4.19 -19.79
C PRO A 50 7.14 3.18 -20.74
N LYS A 51 8.47 3.26 -20.95
CA LYS A 51 9.20 2.35 -21.83
C LYS A 51 9.67 1.09 -21.12
N HIS A 52 9.52 1.01 -19.80
CA HIS A 52 9.95 -0.16 -19.04
C HIS A 52 9.15 -1.40 -19.45
N SER A 53 9.83 -2.53 -19.66
CA SER A 53 9.23 -3.77 -20.18
C SER A 53 8.11 -4.34 -19.29
N GLN A 54 8.08 -3.99 -18.00
CA GLN A 54 7.00 -4.32 -17.08
C GLN A 54 5.62 -3.93 -17.62
N PHE A 55 5.49 -2.77 -18.29
CA PHE A 55 4.18 -2.32 -18.79
C PHE A 55 3.69 -3.15 -19.96
N LYS A 56 4.60 -3.61 -20.82
CA LYS A 56 4.25 -4.59 -21.85
C LYS A 56 3.77 -5.89 -21.22
N PHE A 57 4.50 -6.41 -20.24
CA PHE A 57 4.13 -7.66 -19.56
C PHE A 57 2.81 -7.54 -18.77
N LEU A 58 2.59 -6.43 -18.08
CA LEU A 58 1.34 -6.14 -17.38
C LEU A 58 0.17 -6.08 -18.35
N HIS A 59 0.32 -5.37 -19.48
CA HIS A 59 -0.72 -5.27 -20.50
C HIS A 59 -1.05 -6.64 -21.11
N GLU A 60 -0.04 -7.46 -21.42
CA GLU A 60 -0.24 -8.83 -21.93
C GLU A 60 -1.07 -9.67 -20.96
N LYS A 61 -0.80 -9.59 -19.65
CA LYS A 61 -1.57 -10.31 -18.63
C LYS A 61 -2.96 -9.75 -18.44
N PHE A 62 -3.14 -8.45 -18.55
CA PHE A 62 -4.46 -7.84 -18.50
C PHE A 62 -5.32 -8.28 -19.70
N GLN A 63 -4.77 -8.28 -20.91
CA GLN A 63 -5.48 -8.76 -22.10
C GLN A 63 -5.82 -10.26 -22.04
N ASP A 64 -4.91 -11.08 -21.50
CA ASP A 64 -5.19 -12.50 -21.21
C ASP A 64 -6.38 -12.64 -20.23
N PHE A 65 -6.39 -11.87 -19.14
CA PHE A 65 -7.50 -11.82 -18.19
C PHE A 65 -8.82 -11.41 -18.86
N LEU A 66 -8.84 -10.36 -19.68
CA LEU A 66 -10.04 -9.92 -20.40
C LEU A 66 -10.56 -11.00 -21.35
N SER A 67 -9.66 -11.68 -22.08
CA SER A 67 -10.03 -12.72 -23.02
C SER A 67 -10.75 -13.91 -22.35
N LYS A 68 -10.38 -14.22 -21.10
CA LYS A 68 -10.98 -15.29 -20.30
C LYS A 68 -12.28 -14.90 -19.60
N ASN A 69 -12.59 -13.60 -19.56
CA ASN A 69 -13.67 -13.02 -18.77
C ASN A 69 -14.64 -12.12 -19.55
N ARG A 70 -14.64 -12.16 -20.89
CA ARG A 70 -15.43 -11.27 -21.75
C ARG A 70 -16.91 -11.14 -21.35
N ASP A 71 -17.53 -12.25 -20.92
CA ASP A 71 -18.94 -12.30 -20.52
C ASP A 71 -19.14 -12.56 -19.02
N LYS A 72 -18.09 -12.35 -18.21
CA LYS A 72 -18.08 -12.62 -16.77
C LYS A 72 -17.95 -11.33 -15.99
N LYS A 73 -18.46 -11.36 -14.76
CA LYS A 73 -18.29 -10.27 -13.80
C LYS A 73 -16.79 -10.14 -13.49
N SER A 74 -16.19 -8.98 -13.76
CA SER A 74 -14.77 -8.76 -13.53
C SER A 74 -14.51 -7.44 -12.82
N VAL A 75 -13.45 -7.37 -12.01
CA VAL A 75 -13.02 -6.15 -11.33
C VAL A 75 -11.50 -6.05 -11.31
N VAL A 76 -10.99 -4.83 -11.42
CA VAL A 76 -9.58 -4.51 -11.19
C VAL A 76 -9.39 -3.97 -9.78
N ILE A 77 -8.37 -4.44 -9.07
CA ILE A 77 -7.98 -3.95 -7.76
C ILE A 77 -6.58 -3.36 -7.87
N TYR A 78 -6.35 -2.15 -7.36
CA TYR A 78 -5.08 -1.46 -7.56
C TYR A 78 -4.58 -0.70 -6.31
N GLU A 79 -3.28 -0.44 -6.28
CA GLU A 79 -2.60 0.29 -5.21
C GLU A 79 -2.64 1.80 -5.38
N GLY A 80 -2.81 2.53 -4.27
CA GLY A 80 -2.57 3.96 -4.21
C GLY A 80 -3.64 4.85 -4.86
N ASN A 81 -3.33 6.15 -4.94
CA ASN A 81 -4.27 7.21 -5.33
C ASN A 81 -4.08 7.61 -6.78
N VAL A 82 -4.92 7.07 -7.67
CA VAL A 82 -4.95 7.44 -9.08
C VAL A 82 -5.99 8.53 -9.32
N ILE A 83 -5.58 9.66 -9.89
CA ILE A 83 -6.47 10.81 -10.14
C ILE A 83 -6.90 10.78 -11.61
N LYS A 84 -8.07 10.18 -11.88
CA LYS A 84 -8.60 9.94 -13.24
C LYS A 84 -8.55 11.15 -14.17
N LYS A 85 -8.90 12.35 -13.68
CA LYS A 85 -8.95 13.58 -14.50
C LYS A 85 -7.61 13.94 -15.17
N ASN A 86 -6.50 13.39 -14.68
CA ASN A 86 -5.16 13.66 -15.19
C ASN A 86 -4.67 12.58 -16.18
N LEU A 87 -5.40 11.48 -16.35
CA LEU A 87 -5.00 10.33 -17.19
C LEU A 87 -5.31 10.57 -18.69
N THR A 88 -4.71 11.60 -19.30
CA THR A 88 -5.00 11.94 -20.70
C THR A 88 -4.32 11.01 -21.72
N SER A 89 -3.36 10.20 -21.28
CA SER A 89 -2.67 9.18 -22.10
C SER A 89 -2.03 8.12 -21.21
N LEU A 90 -1.76 6.94 -21.77
CA LEU A 90 -1.07 5.86 -21.05
C LEU A 90 0.29 6.31 -20.48
N ASN A 91 1.11 7.02 -21.27
CA ASN A 91 2.42 7.49 -20.80
C ASN A 91 2.30 8.40 -19.59
N LYS A 92 1.36 9.36 -19.61
CA LYS A 92 1.13 10.23 -18.46
C LYS A 92 0.60 9.47 -17.25
N ALA A 93 -0.26 8.48 -17.48
CA ALA A 93 -0.75 7.62 -16.42
C ALA A 93 0.41 6.89 -15.72
N ILE A 94 1.34 6.34 -16.50
CA ILE A 94 2.55 5.66 -16.00
C ILE A 94 3.51 6.64 -15.31
N GLU A 95 3.78 7.79 -15.91
CA GLU A 95 4.70 8.79 -15.36
C GLU A 95 4.22 9.34 -14.01
N GLN A 96 2.91 9.48 -13.83
CA GLN A 96 2.32 10.02 -12.60
C GLN A 96 2.05 8.95 -11.53
N HIS A 97 1.69 7.73 -11.95
CA HIS A 97 1.13 6.73 -11.05
C HIS A 97 1.67 5.30 -11.27
N GLY A 98 2.67 5.10 -12.13
CA GLY A 98 3.28 3.80 -12.40
C GLY A 98 2.28 2.75 -12.92
N GLU A 99 2.40 1.53 -12.43
CA GLU A 99 1.49 0.42 -12.73
C GLU A 99 0.02 0.70 -12.40
N SER A 100 -0.27 1.43 -11.32
CA SER A 100 -1.65 1.77 -10.94
C SER A 100 -2.28 2.72 -11.95
N GLY A 101 -1.50 3.67 -12.47
CA GLY A 101 -1.95 4.54 -13.56
C GLY A 101 -2.23 3.75 -14.83
N ALA A 102 -1.32 2.86 -15.22
CA ALA A 102 -1.48 2.02 -16.41
C ALA A 102 -2.74 1.14 -16.33
N ILE A 103 -2.93 0.41 -15.23
CA ILE A 103 -4.07 -0.51 -15.12
C ILE A 103 -5.40 0.24 -15.05
N VAL A 104 -5.48 1.38 -14.36
CA VAL A 104 -6.69 2.21 -14.33
C VAL A 104 -6.99 2.77 -15.73
N TYR A 105 -5.97 3.23 -16.46
CA TYR A 105 -6.13 3.71 -17.83
C TYR A 105 -6.67 2.61 -18.77
N TRP A 106 -6.13 1.39 -18.69
CA TRP A 106 -6.64 0.27 -19.50
C TRP A 106 -8.03 -0.18 -19.07
N ALA A 107 -8.27 -0.34 -17.76
CA ALA A 107 -9.57 -0.72 -17.23
C ALA A 107 -10.67 0.28 -17.63
N ASP A 108 -10.37 1.59 -17.63
CA ASP A 108 -11.30 2.61 -18.13
C ASP A 108 -11.62 2.45 -19.62
N ASN A 109 -10.61 2.20 -20.47
CA ASN A 109 -10.81 2.03 -21.91
C ASN A 109 -11.60 0.75 -22.24
N ASP A 110 -11.36 -0.32 -21.49
CA ASP A 110 -12.03 -1.61 -21.64
C ASP A 110 -13.32 -1.71 -20.80
N GLN A 111 -13.73 -0.62 -20.14
CA GLN A 111 -14.96 -0.51 -19.33
C GLN A 111 -15.05 -1.54 -18.18
N VAL A 112 -13.90 -1.95 -17.64
CA VAL A 112 -13.82 -2.84 -16.48
C VAL A 112 -13.86 -2.00 -15.19
N PRO A 113 -14.77 -2.29 -14.24
CA PRO A 113 -14.80 -1.56 -12.99
C PRO A 113 -13.52 -1.80 -12.21
N TYR A 114 -13.06 -0.79 -11.49
CA TYR A 114 -11.88 -0.87 -10.63
C TYR A 114 -12.15 -0.33 -9.23
N PHE A 115 -11.40 -0.83 -8.26
CA PHE A 115 -11.56 -0.52 -6.84
C PHE A 115 -10.20 -0.35 -6.15
N ARG A 116 -10.09 0.66 -5.29
CA ARG A 116 -8.94 0.88 -4.41
C ARG A 116 -9.28 0.35 -3.01
N PRO A 117 -8.66 -0.74 -2.53
CA PRO A 117 -8.98 -1.37 -1.25
C PRO A 117 -8.21 -0.79 -0.06
N GLU A 118 -7.43 0.27 -0.25
CA GLU A 118 -6.67 0.92 0.83
C GLU A 118 -7.60 1.60 1.84
N LEU A 119 -7.34 1.31 3.12
CA LEU A 119 -8.02 1.92 4.26
C LEU A 119 -7.87 3.45 4.26
N THR A 120 -8.84 4.12 4.88
CA THR A 120 -8.65 5.52 5.27
C THR A 120 -7.67 5.59 6.43
N ILE A 121 -7.02 6.75 6.62
CA ILE A 121 -6.14 6.97 7.78
C ILE A 121 -6.92 6.76 9.08
N ALA A 122 -8.18 7.19 9.15
CA ALA A 122 -9.04 7.00 10.31
C ALA A 122 -9.29 5.52 10.63
N ASP A 123 -9.59 4.70 9.60
CA ASP A 123 -9.85 3.26 9.78
C ASP A 123 -8.59 2.49 10.19
N GLU A 124 -7.44 2.79 9.56
CA GLU A 124 -6.15 2.22 9.94
C GLU A 124 -5.81 2.60 11.39
N THR A 125 -5.97 3.86 11.74
CA THR A 125 -5.67 4.39 13.08
C THR A 125 -6.54 3.76 14.15
N LYS A 126 -7.83 3.54 13.86
CA LYS A 126 -8.74 2.86 14.80
C LYS A 126 -8.21 1.48 15.20
N ARG A 127 -7.66 0.72 14.25
CA ARG A 127 -7.03 -0.58 14.52
C ARG A 127 -5.70 -0.44 15.26
N LEU A 128 -4.86 0.53 14.88
CA LEU A 128 -3.58 0.79 15.57
C LEU A 128 -3.76 1.19 17.05
N LEU A 129 -4.84 1.91 17.38
CA LEU A 129 -5.14 2.32 18.76
C LEU A 129 -5.45 1.16 19.72
N GLU A 130 -5.64 -0.05 19.21
CA GLU A 130 -5.81 -1.26 20.04
C GLU A 130 -4.50 -1.62 20.76
N GLU A 131 -3.34 -1.24 20.21
CA GLU A 131 -2.02 -1.61 20.72
C GLU A 131 -1.08 -0.42 20.98
N PHE A 132 -1.31 0.72 20.31
CA PHE A 132 -0.39 1.86 20.31
C PHE A 132 -1.04 3.15 20.84
N SER A 133 -0.20 4.01 21.41
CA SER A 133 -0.62 5.33 21.88
C SER A 133 -0.86 6.29 20.70
N GLN A 134 -1.69 7.31 20.91
CA GLN A 134 -1.88 8.40 19.93
C GLN A 134 -0.55 9.09 19.58
N GLU A 135 0.34 9.27 20.57
CA GLU A 135 1.68 9.84 20.38
C GLU A 135 2.50 9.01 19.39
N ASP A 136 2.59 7.68 19.61
CA ASP A 136 3.37 6.78 18.75
C ASP A 136 2.83 6.74 17.32
N ILE A 137 1.50 6.66 17.16
CA ILE A 137 0.83 6.59 15.86
C ILE A 137 1.04 7.89 15.09
N PHE A 138 0.81 9.03 15.72
CA PHE A 138 0.95 10.32 15.06
C PHE A 138 2.41 10.62 14.70
N TYR A 139 3.34 10.31 15.61
CA TYR A 139 4.77 10.40 15.32
C TYR A 139 5.17 9.52 14.13
N PHE A 140 4.71 8.26 14.08
CA PHE A 140 4.92 7.37 12.95
C PHE A 140 4.44 7.99 11.63
N TYR A 141 3.21 8.50 11.58
CA TYR A 141 2.65 9.11 10.37
C TYR A 141 3.39 10.35 9.92
N MET A 142 3.84 11.19 10.84
CA MET A 142 4.65 12.35 10.52
C MET A 142 6.03 11.94 10.02
N MET A 143 6.71 10.97 10.64
CA MET A 143 8.01 10.48 10.12
C MET A 143 7.88 9.86 8.72
N ARG A 144 6.80 9.11 8.46
CA ARG A 144 6.50 8.57 7.11
C ARG A 144 6.29 9.68 6.08
N GLY A 145 5.59 10.75 6.48
CA GLY A 145 5.41 11.95 5.67
C GLY A 145 6.72 12.66 5.37
N ILE A 146 7.52 12.95 6.41
CA ILE A 146 8.81 13.64 6.30
C ILE A 146 9.79 12.82 5.44
N ALA A 147 9.86 11.49 5.63
CA ALA A 147 10.67 10.61 4.79
C ALA A 147 10.26 10.68 3.31
N THR A 148 8.97 10.89 3.03
CA THR A 148 8.45 11.07 1.67
C THR A 148 8.82 12.44 1.11
N TRP A 149 8.65 13.51 1.90
CA TRP A 149 9.03 14.87 1.53
C TRP A 149 10.53 14.95 1.20
N LEU A 150 11.40 14.37 2.03
CA LEU A 150 12.85 14.32 1.83
C LEU A 150 13.30 13.63 0.53
N LYS A 151 12.48 12.71 0.01
CA LYS A 151 12.76 11.97 -1.24
C LYS A 151 12.22 12.67 -2.48
N LYS A 152 11.25 13.57 -2.33
CA LYS A 152 10.63 14.27 -3.44
C LYS A 152 11.49 15.44 -3.87
N VAL A 153 11.61 15.64 -5.18
CA VAL A 153 12.02 16.93 -5.72
C VAL A 153 10.81 17.86 -5.59
N THR A 154 10.79 18.65 -4.52
CA THR A 154 9.71 19.60 -4.21
C THR A 154 10.27 20.98 -3.94
N THR A 155 9.48 22.01 -4.25
CA THR A 155 9.76 23.40 -3.87
C THR A 155 9.02 23.80 -2.59
N GLU A 156 8.19 22.91 -2.05
CA GLU A 156 7.46 23.12 -0.79
C GLU A 156 8.42 23.19 0.38
N ASP A 157 8.31 24.26 1.18
CA ASP A 157 9.09 24.45 2.38
C ASP A 157 8.71 23.43 3.47
N PHE A 158 9.67 23.07 4.33
CA PHE A 158 9.43 22.07 5.37
C PHE A 158 8.35 22.48 6.36
N ASP A 159 8.33 23.74 6.79
CA ASP A 159 7.37 24.22 7.77
C ASP A 159 5.95 24.26 7.17
N GLU A 160 5.86 24.62 5.88
CA GLU A 160 4.62 24.54 5.12
C GLU A 160 4.12 23.09 5.03
N PHE A 161 5.00 22.16 4.64
CA PHE A 161 4.69 20.73 4.59
C PHE A 161 4.17 20.21 5.95
N VAL A 162 4.87 20.53 7.04
CA VAL A 162 4.49 20.10 8.40
C VAL A 162 3.13 20.66 8.78
N ALA A 163 2.89 21.96 8.57
CA ALA A 163 1.63 22.61 8.91
C ALA A 163 0.44 21.99 8.14
N GLN A 164 0.60 21.78 6.83
CA GLN A 164 -0.43 21.15 6.01
C GLN A 164 -0.73 19.71 6.44
N ASN A 165 0.30 18.92 6.77
CA ASN A 165 0.11 17.54 7.22
C ASN A 165 -0.53 17.47 8.62
N ILE A 166 -0.13 18.35 9.55
CA ILE A 166 -0.79 18.49 10.86
C ILE A 166 -2.27 18.79 10.67
N GLN A 167 -2.62 19.78 9.85
CA GLN A 167 -4.01 20.14 9.60
C GLN A 167 -4.81 18.97 8.98
N ARG A 168 -4.20 18.25 8.03
CA ARG A 168 -4.81 17.05 7.44
C ARG A 168 -5.10 15.99 8.50
N TYR A 169 -4.10 15.63 9.30
CA TYR A 169 -4.25 14.59 10.33
C TYR A 169 -5.22 15.00 11.43
N GLN A 170 -5.21 16.26 11.87
CA GLN A 170 -6.18 16.75 12.85
C GLN A 170 -7.61 16.59 12.33
N LYS A 171 -7.85 16.92 11.05
CA LYS A 171 -9.15 16.74 10.41
C LYS A 171 -9.55 15.27 10.25
N GLU A 172 -8.64 14.44 9.77
CA GLU A 172 -8.94 13.03 9.45
C GLU A 172 -9.06 12.15 10.70
N LEU A 173 -8.24 12.40 11.72
CA LEU A 173 -8.22 11.60 12.95
C LEU A 173 -9.25 12.07 13.98
N ASN A 174 -9.59 13.36 13.97
CA ASN A 174 -10.59 13.95 14.85
C ASN A 174 -10.37 13.64 16.36
N TRP A 175 -9.12 13.62 16.80
CA TRP A 175 -8.75 13.45 18.20
C TRP A 175 -8.80 14.79 18.93
N HIS A 176 -9.92 15.09 19.60
CA HIS A 176 -10.12 16.39 20.24
C HIS A 176 -9.19 16.65 21.44
N ASP A 177 -8.76 15.60 22.12
CA ASP A 177 -7.90 15.67 23.32
C ASP A 177 -6.40 15.48 23.00
N PHE A 178 -6.03 15.49 21.72
CA PHE A 178 -4.66 15.30 21.27
C PHE A 178 -4.05 16.60 20.73
N ASP A 179 -2.85 16.95 21.19
CA ASP A 179 -2.11 18.11 20.70
C ASP A 179 -1.29 17.74 19.46
N PHE A 180 -1.76 18.13 18.29
CA PHE A 180 -1.10 17.86 17.01
C PHE A 180 0.13 18.74 16.71
N SER A 181 0.51 19.66 17.60
CA SER A 181 1.61 20.60 17.32
C SER A 181 2.95 19.87 17.12
N PHE A 182 3.81 20.43 16.24
CA PHE A 182 5.13 19.84 15.98
C PHE A 182 5.98 19.74 17.26
N GLU A 183 5.95 20.78 18.09
CA GLU A 183 6.74 20.84 19.32
C GLU A 183 6.35 19.72 20.30
N SER A 184 5.06 19.54 20.58
CA SER A 184 4.62 18.55 21.57
C SER A 184 4.61 17.12 21.04
N SER A 185 4.15 16.94 19.80
CA SER A 185 3.88 15.61 19.26
C SER A 185 5.01 15.04 18.42
N ILE A 186 5.96 15.88 17.97
CA ILE A 186 7.12 15.42 17.19
C ILE A 186 8.41 15.65 17.94
N ALA A 187 8.77 16.89 18.28
CA ALA A 187 10.05 17.19 18.92
C ALA A 187 10.16 16.54 20.32
N LYS A 188 9.16 16.73 21.20
CA LYS A 188 9.18 16.11 22.53
C LYS A 188 9.07 14.59 22.49
N VAL A 189 8.22 14.03 21.63
CA VAL A 189 8.11 12.56 21.46
C VAL A 189 9.43 11.99 20.95
N HIS A 190 10.07 12.63 19.96
CA HIS A 190 11.39 12.24 19.47
C HIS A 190 12.42 12.22 20.61
N LYS A 191 12.51 13.30 21.38
CA LYS A 191 13.44 13.40 22.51
C LYS A 191 13.15 12.38 23.60
N LYS A 192 11.88 12.13 23.90
CA LYS A 192 11.43 11.12 24.87
C LYS A 192 11.86 9.71 24.46
N ILE A 193 11.70 9.35 23.18
CA ILE A 193 12.00 8.00 22.68
C ILE A 193 13.49 7.80 22.43
N PHE A 194 14.19 8.80 21.87
CA PHE A 194 15.56 8.65 21.35
C PHE A 194 16.63 9.40 22.14
N GLY A 195 16.25 10.21 23.14
CA GLY A 195 17.18 10.95 23.98
C GLY A 195 17.96 12.07 23.29
N LYS A 196 17.57 12.45 22.07
CA LYS A 196 18.22 13.51 21.26
C LYS A 196 17.17 14.45 20.67
N GLU A 197 17.60 15.59 20.15
CA GLU A 197 16.70 16.51 19.44
C GLU A 197 16.42 16.02 18.02
N PHE A 198 15.23 16.32 17.50
CA PHE A 198 14.88 16.04 16.11
C PHE A 198 15.75 16.87 15.15
N SER A 199 16.26 16.24 14.09
CA SER A 199 17.01 16.92 13.03
C SER A 199 16.68 16.34 11.66
N LEU A 200 16.46 17.23 10.68
CA LEU A 200 16.24 16.88 9.28
C LEU A 200 17.52 16.43 8.56
N GLU A 201 18.68 16.73 9.13
CA GLU A 201 19.96 16.33 8.58
C GLU A 201 20.20 14.81 8.76
N ASP A 202 19.58 14.21 9.77
CA ASP A 202 19.65 12.77 10.06
C ASP A 202 18.64 11.97 9.22
N LYS A 203 18.81 12.05 7.89
CA LYS A 203 17.92 11.40 6.90
C LYS A 203 17.85 9.89 7.09
N ASP A 204 18.98 9.27 7.42
CA ASP A 204 19.05 7.83 7.65
C ASP A 204 18.20 7.43 8.85
N PHE A 205 18.28 8.16 9.96
CA PHE A 205 17.39 7.92 11.10
C PHE A 205 15.92 8.05 10.72
N ILE A 206 15.53 9.12 10.00
CA ILE A 206 14.14 9.34 9.58
C ILE A 206 13.62 8.17 8.73
N ILE A 207 14.46 7.61 7.86
CA ILE A 207 14.10 6.45 7.05
C ILE A 207 13.97 5.18 7.91
N ARG A 208 14.90 4.95 8.84
CA ARG A 208 14.91 3.75 9.70
C ARG A 208 13.74 3.72 10.68
N VAL A 209 13.45 4.84 11.34
CA VAL A 209 12.47 4.90 12.44
C VAL A 209 11.05 4.56 11.98
N GLN A 210 10.70 4.90 10.73
CA GLN A 210 9.38 4.60 10.15
C GLN A 210 9.32 3.25 9.41
N SER A 211 10.41 2.51 9.33
CA SER A 211 10.47 1.26 8.57
C SER A 211 10.33 0.04 9.47
N SER A 212 9.43 -0.88 9.09
CA SER A 212 9.22 -2.17 9.75
C SER A 212 10.41 -3.14 9.63
N SER A 213 11.40 -2.84 8.78
CA SER A 213 12.64 -3.62 8.65
C SER A 213 13.59 -3.45 9.84
N PHE A 214 13.40 -2.40 10.64
CA PHE A 214 14.23 -2.09 11.81
C PHE A 214 13.45 -2.38 13.09
N LYS A 215 14.17 -2.54 14.21
CA LYS A 215 13.58 -2.86 15.52
C LYS A 215 14.13 -1.95 16.61
N GLU A 216 14.27 -0.67 16.29
CA GLU A 216 14.93 0.32 17.14
C GLU A 216 13.99 0.91 18.20
N SER A 217 12.68 0.96 17.93
CA SER A 217 11.70 1.62 18.81
C SER A 217 10.28 1.06 18.66
N ASN A 218 9.36 1.55 19.50
CA ASN A 218 7.93 1.26 19.37
C ASN A 218 7.35 1.73 18.02
N ILE A 219 7.93 2.78 17.43
CA ILE A 219 7.52 3.33 16.13
C ILE A 219 7.72 2.32 15.00
N ASN A 220 8.76 1.48 15.08
CA ASN A 220 8.95 0.40 14.11
C ASN A 220 7.86 -0.67 14.21
N LYS A 221 7.34 -0.93 15.43
CA LYS A 221 6.22 -1.85 15.64
C LYS A 221 4.91 -1.28 15.10
N VAL A 222 4.68 0.04 15.26
CA VAL A 222 3.56 0.73 14.60
C VAL A 222 3.64 0.55 13.09
N SER A 223 4.84 0.68 12.49
CA SER A 223 5.05 0.46 11.06
C SER A 223 4.76 -0.97 10.62
N GLU A 224 5.23 -1.96 11.40
CA GLU A 224 4.95 -3.39 11.14
C GLU A 224 3.45 -3.68 11.19
N GLU A 225 2.76 -3.20 12.22
CA GLU A 225 1.34 -3.41 12.39
C GLU A 225 0.49 -2.66 11.35
N SER A 226 0.88 -1.43 11.00
CA SER A 226 0.29 -0.66 9.89
C SER A 226 0.36 -1.44 8.57
N CYS A 227 1.50 -2.06 8.25
CA CYS A 227 1.63 -2.91 7.06
C CYS A 227 0.69 -4.13 7.13
N ARG A 228 0.67 -4.83 8.27
CA ARG A 228 -0.20 -6.00 8.48
C ARG A 228 -1.68 -5.66 8.33
N ILE A 229 -2.13 -4.57 8.95
CA ILE A 229 -3.50 -4.07 8.85
C ILE A 229 -3.89 -3.80 7.40
N ARG A 230 -3.00 -3.18 6.61
CA ARG A 230 -3.23 -2.92 5.19
C ARG A 230 -3.32 -4.22 4.39
N ASP A 231 -2.41 -5.17 4.59
CA ASP A 231 -2.44 -6.47 3.90
C ASP A 231 -3.70 -7.27 4.19
N ILE A 232 -4.18 -7.23 5.45
CA ILE A 232 -5.47 -7.82 5.83
C ILE A 232 -6.61 -7.16 5.07
N ALA A 233 -6.71 -5.83 5.11
CA ALA A 233 -7.81 -5.11 4.46
C ALA A 233 -7.83 -5.32 2.94
N ILE A 234 -6.66 -5.30 2.29
CA ILE A 234 -6.54 -5.59 0.85
C ILE A 234 -7.07 -6.99 0.56
N SER A 235 -6.63 -7.99 1.32
CA SER A 235 -7.04 -9.37 1.14
C SER A 235 -8.55 -9.54 1.39
N GLU A 236 -9.10 -8.96 2.46
CA GLU A 236 -10.54 -8.96 2.77
C GLU A 236 -11.37 -8.43 1.59
N HIS A 237 -10.92 -7.34 0.95
CA HIS A 237 -11.58 -6.80 -0.24
C HIS A 237 -11.48 -7.72 -1.44
N ILE A 238 -10.31 -8.32 -1.70
CA ILE A 238 -10.12 -9.33 -2.75
C ILE A 238 -11.11 -10.48 -2.53
N GLY A 239 -11.19 -11.00 -1.31
CA GLY A 239 -12.05 -12.11 -0.98
C GLY A 239 -13.52 -11.78 -1.10
N ARG A 240 -13.94 -10.58 -0.69
CA ARG A 240 -15.32 -10.13 -0.91
C ARG A 240 -15.70 -10.17 -2.40
N PHE A 241 -14.88 -9.59 -3.29
CA PHE A 241 -15.16 -9.62 -4.73
C PHE A 241 -15.18 -11.04 -5.29
N TRP A 242 -14.23 -11.88 -4.88
CA TRP A 242 -14.21 -13.29 -5.28
C TRP A 242 -15.51 -14.01 -4.92
N HIS A 243 -15.98 -13.88 -3.67
CA HIS A 243 -17.21 -14.50 -3.20
C HIS A 243 -18.49 -13.93 -3.85
N GLU A 244 -18.45 -12.68 -4.31
CA GLU A 244 -19.52 -12.05 -5.08
C GLU A 244 -19.55 -12.44 -6.56
N GLY A 245 -18.74 -13.44 -6.95
CA GLY A 245 -18.70 -14.01 -8.29
C GLY A 245 -17.85 -13.22 -9.29
N TYR A 246 -16.99 -12.30 -8.82
CA TYR A 246 -16.08 -11.59 -9.72
C TYR A 246 -14.83 -12.41 -10.02
N SER A 247 -14.39 -12.37 -11.28
CA SER A 247 -12.98 -12.53 -11.62
C SER A 247 -12.22 -11.26 -11.26
N VAL A 248 -11.01 -11.40 -10.71
CA VAL A 248 -10.29 -10.29 -10.07
C VAL A 248 -8.91 -10.13 -10.69
N PHE A 249 -8.56 -8.93 -11.14
CA PHE A 249 -7.21 -8.58 -11.59
C PHE A 249 -6.58 -7.57 -10.63
N ILE A 250 -5.59 -8.00 -9.85
CA ILE A 250 -4.94 -7.20 -8.82
C ILE A 250 -3.59 -6.66 -9.33
N VAL A 251 -3.32 -5.38 -9.08
CA VAL A 251 -2.05 -4.72 -9.36
C VAL A 251 -1.56 -3.98 -8.12
N TYR A 252 -0.51 -4.50 -7.51
CA TYR A 252 0.11 -3.97 -6.28
C TYR A 252 1.62 -4.16 -6.35
N GLY A 253 2.37 -3.57 -5.43
CA GLY A 253 3.78 -3.88 -5.23
C GLY A 253 4.03 -5.38 -5.02
N SER A 254 5.17 -5.86 -5.54
CA SER A 254 5.57 -7.28 -5.43
C SER A 254 5.73 -7.79 -3.99
N TYR A 255 5.90 -6.89 -3.03
CA TYR A 255 5.87 -7.22 -1.61
C TYR A 255 4.49 -7.76 -1.20
N HIS A 256 3.43 -6.97 -1.38
CA HIS A 256 2.04 -7.34 -1.03
C HIS A 256 1.60 -8.63 -1.72
N ALA A 257 1.93 -8.78 -3.01
CA ALA A 257 1.63 -9.99 -3.77
C ALA A 257 2.14 -11.26 -3.05
N LYS A 258 3.38 -11.25 -2.56
CA LYS A 258 4.02 -12.39 -1.88
C LYS A 258 3.48 -12.61 -0.48
N ILE A 259 3.19 -11.54 0.25
CA ILE A 259 2.59 -11.62 1.60
C ILE A 259 1.24 -12.33 1.52
N GLN A 260 0.43 -11.98 0.52
CA GLN A 260 -0.99 -12.38 0.44
C GLN A 260 -1.22 -13.71 -0.28
N GLU A 261 -0.27 -14.20 -1.08
CA GLU A 261 -0.47 -15.34 -1.98
C GLU A 261 -1.04 -16.59 -1.29
N ARG A 262 -0.50 -16.97 -0.12
CA ARG A 262 -0.96 -18.16 0.60
C ARG A 262 -2.40 -18.03 1.06
N ALA A 263 -2.78 -16.87 1.60
CA ALA A 263 -4.14 -16.61 2.07
C ALA A 263 -5.14 -16.52 0.91
N ILE A 264 -4.73 -15.91 -0.22
CA ILE A 264 -5.54 -15.84 -1.43
C ILE A 264 -5.73 -17.23 -2.04
N LYS A 265 -4.67 -18.04 -2.09
CA LYS A 265 -4.74 -19.42 -2.58
C LYS A 265 -5.73 -20.26 -1.76
N ASP A 266 -5.59 -20.24 -0.44
CA ASP A 266 -6.48 -20.95 0.49
C ASP A 266 -7.93 -20.56 0.27
N MET A 267 -8.21 -19.25 0.16
CA MET A 267 -9.55 -18.75 -0.14
C MET A 267 -10.09 -19.20 -1.50
N VAL A 268 -9.25 -19.26 -2.55
CA VAL A 268 -9.69 -19.74 -3.86
C VAL A 268 -9.92 -21.24 -3.84
N GLU A 269 -9.16 -22.02 -3.07
CA GLU A 269 -9.24 -23.49 -3.03
C GLU A 269 -10.28 -24.06 -2.04
N ALA A 270 -10.75 -23.27 -1.06
CA ALA A 270 -11.76 -23.66 -0.07
C ALA A 270 -13.19 -23.70 -0.62
#